data_AF-A0A969TF91-F1
#
_entry.id   AF-A0A969TF91-F1
#
_cell.length_a   1.000
_cell.length_b   1.000
_cell.length_c   1.000
_cell.angle_alpha   90.00
_cell.angle_beta   90.00
_cell.angle_gamma   90.00
#
_symmetry.space_group_name_H-M   'P 1'
#
loop_
_entity.id
_entity.type
_entity.pdbx_description
1 polymer ?
#
loop_
_entity_poly.entity_id
_entity_poly.type
_entity_poly.pdbx_seq_one_letter_code
_entity_poly.pdbx_strand_id
1 'polypeptide(L)'
;MIALVNGIHPRLLNLKEVLEYFLEHRFDVIKRRTQFDLDVAKDRAHILEGLKIALDHIDEVIDIIRKSATKELAAENLIKKFGLSDRQTKAILKCDCKRLPDLNDKK
;
A
#
# COMPACT_ATOMS: atom_id res chain seq x y z
N MET A 1 -35.96 -3.45 -25.38
CA MET A 1 -35.21 -4.42 -24.55
C MET A 1 -35.57 -4.15 -23.10
N ILE A 2 -35.93 -5.14 -22.27
CA ILE A 2 -36.29 -4.89 -20.86
C ILE A 2 -35.07 -5.19 -19.99
N ALA A 3 -34.64 -4.23 -19.18
CA ALA A 3 -33.53 -4.39 -18.25
C ALA A 3 -33.79 -3.64 -16.93
N LEU A 4 -33.11 -4.07 -15.87
CA LEU A 4 -33.15 -3.40 -14.58
C LEU A 4 -32.15 -2.24 -14.58
N VAL A 5 -32.65 -1.02 -14.53
CA VAL A 5 -31.80 0.16 -14.35
C VAL A 5 -31.57 0.36 -12.86
N ASN A 6 -30.30 0.43 -12.45
CA ASN A 6 -29.88 0.59 -11.05
C ASN A 6 -30.44 -0.48 -10.09
N GLY A 7 -30.87 -1.64 -10.61
CA GLY A 7 -31.33 -2.79 -9.82
C GLY A 7 -32.75 -2.69 -9.24
N ILE A 8 -33.48 -1.59 -9.43
CA ILE A 8 -34.72 -1.32 -8.66
C ILE A 8 -35.98 -1.34 -9.53
N HIS A 9 -35.90 -0.88 -10.78
CA HIS A 9 -37.07 -0.80 -11.66
C HIS A 9 -36.80 -1.38 -13.05
N PRO A 10 -37.65 -2.31 -13.54
CA PRO A 10 -37.56 -2.76 -14.92
C PRO A 10 -37.98 -1.62 -15.84
N ARG A 11 -37.08 -1.21 -16.73
CA ARG A 11 -37.35 -0.22 -17.76
C ARG A 11 -37.21 -0.84 -19.13
N LEU A 12 -38.05 -0.39 -20.05
CA LEU A 12 -37.95 -0.72 -21.45
C LEU A 12 -36.96 0.27 -22.07
N LEU A 13 -35.76 -0.22 -22.41
CA LEU A 13 -34.67 0.56 -22.93
C LEU A 13 -34.60 0.49 -24.45
N ASN A 14 -34.24 1.62 -25.05
CA ASN A 14 -33.82 1.72 -26.44
C ASN A 14 -32.32 1.39 -26.58
N LEU A 15 -31.83 1.20 -27.82
CA LEU A 15 -30.43 0.81 -28.05
C LEU A 15 -29.42 1.84 -27.54
N LYS A 16 -29.75 3.14 -27.64
CA LYS A 16 -28.87 4.23 -27.19
C LYS A 16 -28.69 4.18 -25.67
N GLU A 17 -29.79 4.04 -24.93
CA GLU A 17 -29.79 3.95 -23.47
C GLU A 17 -28.99 2.74 -22.97
N VAL A 18 -29.11 1.59 -23.64
CA VAL A 18 -28.32 0.39 -23.29
C VAL A 18 -26.82 0.66 -23.43
N LEU A 19 -26.40 1.35 -24.50
CA LEU A 19 -25.00 1.72 -24.70
C LEU A 19 -24.51 2.75 -23.69
N GLU A 20 -25.34 3.72 -23.31
CA GLU A 20 -25.03 4.72 -22.29
C GLU A 20 -24.79 4.07 -20.92
N TYR A 21 -25.71 3.21 -20.45
CA TYR A 21 -25.52 2.49 -19.18
C TYR A 21 -24.32 1.54 -19.20
N PHE A 22 -24.04 0.93 -20.36
CA PHE A 22 -22.86 0.08 -20.50
C PHE A 22 -21.57 0.90 -20.37
N LEU A 23 -21.49 2.07 -21.00
CA LEU A 23 -20.34 2.96 -20.90
C LEU A 23 -20.16 3.47 -19.47
N GLU A 24 -21.24 3.95 -18.83
CA GLU A 24 -21.22 4.44 -17.45
C GLU A 24 -20.69 3.37 -16.49
N HIS A 25 -21.20 2.13 -16.60
CA HIS A 25 -20.71 1.02 -15.80
C HIS A 25 -19.21 0.75 -16.02
N ARG A 26 -18.73 0.80 -17.26
CA ARG A 26 -17.30 0.61 -17.56
C ARG A 26 -16.44 1.72 -16.97
N PHE A 27 -16.88 2.98 -17.02
CA PHE A 27 -16.19 4.09 -16.37
C PHE A 27 -16.08 3.85 -14.87
N ASP A 28 -17.17 3.45 -14.21
CA ASP A 28 -17.17 3.15 -12.78
C ASP A 28 -16.24 1.99 -12.41
N VAL A 29 -16.26 0.92 -13.19
CA VAL A 29 -15.36 -0.23 -12.99
C VAL A 29 -13.90 0.19 -13.12
N ILE A 30 -13.56 0.97 -14.15
CA ILE A 30 -12.18 1.45 -14.35
C ILE A 30 -11.78 2.37 -13.19
N LYS A 31 -12.64 3.31 -12.80
CA LYS A 31 -12.38 4.23 -11.69
C LYS A 31 -12.11 3.49 -10.38
N ARG A 32 -12.92 2.49 -10.05
CA ARG A 32 -12.72 1.65 -8.85
C ARG A 32 -11.40 0.87 -8.90
N ARG A 33 -11.08 0.29 -10.05
CA ARG A 33 -9.81 -0.43 -10.23
C ARG A 33 -8.61 0.49 -10.07
N THR A 34 -8.62 1.64 -10.75
CA THR A 34 -7.52 2.61 -10.66
C THR A 34 -7.36 3.16 -9.25
N GLN A 35 -8.46 3.40 -8.52
CA GLN A 35 -8.40 3.83 -7.13
C GLN A 35 -7.76 2.75 -6.24
N PHE A 36 -8.17 1.49 -6.41
CA PHE A 36 -7.57 0.37 -5.70
C PHE A 36 -6.06 0.25 -5.97
N ASP A 37 -5.66 0.32 -7.25
CA ASP A 37 -4.25 0.24 -7.64
C ASP A 37 -3.43 1.40 -7.04
N LEU A 38 -4.01 2.61 -7.00
CA LEU A 38 -3.40 3.78 -6.39
C LEU A 38 -3.19 3.60 -4.88
N ASP A 39 -4.19 3.09 -4.18
CA ASP A 39 -4.11 2.89 -2.73
C ASP A 39 -3.09 1.80 -2.37
N VAL A 40 -3.04 0.71 -3.15
CA VAL A 40 -2.01 -0.33 -3.01
C VAL A 40 -0.61 0.23 -3.29
N ALA A 41 -0.46 1.08 -4.31
CA ALA A 41 0.82 1.70 -4.65
C ALA A 41 1.30 2.66 -3.54
N LYS A 42 0.40 3.47 -2.97
CA LYS A 42 0.70 4.35 -1.83
C LYS A 42 1.10 3.57 -0.58
N ASP A 43 0.39 2.50 -0.26
CA ASP A 43 0.73 1.63 0.86
C ASP A 43 2.13 1.02 0.69
N ARG A 44 2.49 0.61 -0.55
CA ARG A 44 3.85 0.13 -0.85
C ARG A 44 4.90 1.24 -0.75
N ALA A 45 4.62 2.43 -1.29
CA ALA A 45 5.52 3.57 -1.22
C ALA A 45 5.83 3.94 0.25
N HIS A 46 4.80 3.98 1.10
CA HIS A 46 4.95 4.25 2.53
C HIS A 46 5.92 3.27 3.22
N ILE A 47 5.84 1.98 2.91
CA ILE A 47 6.78 0.98 3.46
C ILE A 47 8.20 1.19 2.91
N LEU A 48 8.34 1.46 1.61
CA LEU A 48 9.62 1.68 0.96
C LEU A 48 10.34 2.92 1.51
N GLU A 49 9.61 4.00 1.80
CA GLU A 49 10.17 5.20 2.44
C GLU A 49 10.79 4.88 3.80
N GLY A 50 10.10 4.10 4.63
CA GLY A 50 10.62 3.67 5.93
C GLY A 50 11.86 2.78 5.79
N LEU A 51 11.87 1.86 4.81
CA LEU A 51 13.02 1.01 4.52
C LEU A 51 14.22 1.83 4.01
N LYS A 52 13.98 2.85 3.19
CA LYS A 52 15.04 3.74 2.69
C LYS A 52 15.71 4.49 3.85
N ILE A 53 14.93 5.09 4.75
CA ILE A 53 15.45 5.79 5.94
C ILE A 53 16.29 4.83 6.80
N ALA A 54 15.81 3.59 6.98
CA ALA A 54 16.52 2.57 7.74
C ALA A 54 17.83 2.13 7.06
N LEU A 55 17.86 2.09 5.73
CA LEU A 55 19.06 1.75 4.97
C LEU A 55 20.11 2.86 5.04
N ASP A 56 19.68 4.12 4.93
CA ASP A 56 20.55 5.30 5.04
C ASP A 56 21.22 5.41 6.42
N HIS A 57 20.58 4.87 7.47
CA HIS A 57 21.06 4.90 8.87
C HIS A 57 21.25 3.50 9.47
N ILE A 58 21.71 2.54 8.67
CA ILE A 58 21.70 1.12 9.04
C ILE A 58 22.49 0.82 10.33
N ASP A 59 23.61 1.49 10.55
CA ASP A 59 24.44 1.29 11.76
C ASP A 59 23.69 1.71 13.03
N GLU A 60 23.01 2.85 13.00
CA GLU A 60 22.19 3.32 14.12
C GLU A 60 21.00 2.41 14.39
N VAL A 61 20.36 1.92 13.33
CA VAL A 61 19.24 0.97 13.44
C VAL A 61 19.72 -0.33 14.09
N ILE A 62 20.86 -0.87 13.68
CA ILE A 62 21.45 -2.08 14.27
C ILE A 62 21.79 -1.86 15.74
N ASP A 63 22.36 -0.71 16.09
CA ASP A 63 22.70 -0.39 17.48
C ASP A 63 21.46 -0.27 18.38
N ILE A 64 20.38 0.33 17.90
CA ILE A 64 19.11 0.42 18.63
C ILE A 64 18.52 -0.98 18.84
N ILE A 65 18.53 -1.82 17.80
CA ILE A 65 18.03 -3.19 17.89
C ILE A 65 18.89 -4.01 18.87
N ARG A 66 20.22 -3.88 18.82
CA ARG A 66 21.16 -4.60 19.70
C ARG A 66 21.06 -4.17 21.16
N LYS A 67 20.80 -2.88 21.42
CA LYS A 67 20.61 -2.34 22.78
C LYS A 67 19.25 -2.67 23.38
N SER A 68 18.26 -3.02 22.56
CA SER A 68 16.91 -3.31 23.00
C SER A 68 16.78 -4.76 23.46
N ALA A 69 16.21 -4.97 24.65
CA ALA A 69 16.03 -6.31 25.22
C ALA A 69 14.91 -7.11 24.55
N THR A 70 13.89 -6.42 24.01
CA THR A 70 12.75 -7.04 23.33
C THR A 70 12.44 -6.37 22.00
N LYS A 71 11.70 -7.06 21.12
CA LYS A 71 11.31 -6.54 19.80
C LYS A 71 10.36 -5.34 19.93
N GLU A 72 9.52 -5.32 20.96
CA GLU A 72 8.60 -4.22 21.23
C GLU A 72 9.36 -2.95 21.61
N LEU A 73 10.36 -3.07 22.49
CA LEU A 73 11.22 -1.94 22.88
C LEU A 73 12.03 -1.41 21.69
N ALA A 74 12.54 -2.30 20.85
CA ALA A 74 13.21 -1.91 19.61
C ALA A 74 12.27 -1.12 18.69
N ALA A 75 11.02 -1.56 18.55
CA ALA A 75 10.02 -0.87 17.74
C ALA A 75 9.73 0.54 18.26
N GLU A 76 9.47 0.68 19.56
CA GLU A 76 9.22 2.00 20.17
C GLU A 76 10.40 2.95 20.01
N ASN A 77 11.63 2.45 20.18
CA ASN A 77 12.83 3.25 20.02
C ASN A 77 13.03 3.70 18.57
N LEU A 78 12.78 2.83 17.59
CA LEU A 78 12.86 3.17 16.17
C LEU A 78 11.81 4.22 15.77
N ILE A 79 10.58 4.10 16.28
CA ILE A 79 9.51 5.08 16.08
C ILE A 79 9.91 6.44 16.67
N LYS A 80 10.40 6.47 17.91
CA LYS A 80 10.80 7.72 18.59
C LYS A 80 11.98 8.42 17.92
N LYS A 81 12.98 7.66 17.45
CA LYS A 81 14.19 8.22 16.83
C LYS A 81 13.97 8.69 15.40
N PHE A 82 13.26 7.90 14.58
CA PHE A 82 13.15 8.14 13.13
C PHE A 82 11.75 8.61 12.69
N GLY A 83 10.81 8.78 13.62
CA GLY A 83 9.45 9.22 13.31
C GLY A 83 8.66 8.22 12.45
N LEU A 84 9.05 6.95 12.48
CA LEU A 84 8.47 5.90 11.63
C LEU A 84 7.09 5.50 12.13
N SER A 85 6.22 5.09 11.22
CA SER A 85 4.93 4.46 11.57
C SER A 85 5.12 3.03 12.07
N ASP A 86 4.11 2.50 12.77
CA ASP A 86 4.10 1.10 13.23
C ASP A 86 4.26 0.10 12.07
N ARG A 87 3.62 0.37 10.92
CA ARG A 87 3.70 -0.50 9.73
C ARG A 87 5.12 -0.53 9.16
N GLN A 88 5.78 0.62 9.06
CA GLN A 88 7.18 0.72 8.62
C GLN A 88 8.13 0.03 9.60
N THR A 89 7.97 0.27 10.89
CA THR A 89 8.83 -0.31 11.93
C THR A 89 8.73 -1.84 11.96
N LYS A 90 7.52 -2.39 11.84
CA LYS A 90 7.31 -3.83 11.68
C LYS A 90 7.97 -4.38 10.41
N ALA A 91 7.97 -3.62 9.31
CA ALA A 91 8.65 -4.02 8.08
C ALA A 91 10.17 -4.05 8.25
N ILE A 92 10.76 -3.03 8.91
CA ILE A 92 12.20 -2.95 9.20
C ILE A 92 12.64 -4.10 10.12
N LEU A 93 11.90 -4.37 11.20
CA LEU A 93 12.22 -5.47 12.12
C LEU A 93 12.05 -6.87 11.48
N LYS A 94 11.30 -6.96 10.38
CA LYS A 94 11.13 -8.20 9.60
C LYS A 94 12.20 -8.33 8.49
N CYS A 95 13.01 -7.30 8.24
CA CYS A 95 14.11 -7.42 7.29
C CYS A 95 15.19 -8.35 7.86
N ASP A 96 15.30 -9.53 7.27
CA ASP A 96 16.43 -10.42 7.52
C ASP A 96 17.69 -9.84 6.84
N CYS A 97 18.84 -9.85 7.53
CA CYS A 97 20.13 -9.38 6.98
C CYS A 97 20.47 -9.99 5.60
N LYS A 98 19.95 -11.18 5.29
CA LYS A 98 20.13 -11.85 3.99
C LYS A 98 19.52 -11.08 2.81
N ARG A 99 18.56 -10.18 3.03
CA ARG A 99 17.86 -9.41 1.99
C ARG A 99 18.52 -8.07 1.66
N LEU A 100 19.52 -7.65 2.44
CA LEU A 100 20.20 -6.37 2.26
C LEU A 100 20.95 -6.24 0.92
N PRO A 101 21.64 -7.28 0.37
CA PRO A 101 22.32 -7.17 -0.92
C PRO A 101 21.35 -6.90 -2.07
N ASP A 102 20.21 -7.59 -2.08
CA ASP A 102 19.22 -7.60 -3.16
C ASP A 102 18.42 -6.27 -3.26
N LEU A 103 18.47 -5.44 -2.20
CA LEU A 103 17.85 -4.12 -2.14
C LEU A 103 18.77 -3.00 -2.66
N ASN A 104 20.10 -3.19 -2.61
CA ASN A 104 21.07 -2.22 -3.12
C ASN A 104 21.18 -2.23 -4.65
N ASP A 105 20.91 -3.38 -5.28
CA ASP A 105 21.13 -3.58 -6.72
C ASP A 105 19.97 -3.11 -7.61
N LYS A 106 18.84 -2.68 -7.02
CA LYS A 106 17.70 -2.12 -7.77
C LYS A 106 17.78 -0.60 -7.78
N LYS A 107 18.72 -0.08 -8.56
CA LYS A 107 18.71 1.31 -9.05
C LYS A 107 17.72 1.48 -10.21
#